data_AF-A0A960EJ28-F1
#
_entry.id   AF-A0A960EJ28-F1
#
_cell.length_a   1.000
_cell.length_b   1.000
_cell.length_c   1.000
_cell.angle_alpha   90.00
_cell.angle_beta   90.00
_cell.angle_gamma   90.00
#
_symmetry.space_group_name_H-M   'P 1'
#
loop_
_entity.id
_entity.type
_entity.pdbx_description
1 polymer ?
#
loop_
_entity_poly.entity_id
_entity_poly.type
_entity_poly.pdbx_seq_one_letter_code
_entity_poly.pdbx_strand_id
1 'polypeptide(L)'
;MSEADGEVGVLFAGCAGDVVEAISLKLSDENHERIGPVLWEIESRGPAPARIEPFTIGETPDGFEETVGLERPIGDGDHLFVVVTTRAVGTIGVSFDVDELRSDEVHVAGAEPRSRAEFEAVAARGCPEG
;
A
#
# COMPACT_ATOMS: atom_id res chain seq x y z
N MET A 1 23.38 -17.80 0.64
CA MET A 1 22.99 -16.42 0.31
C MET A 1 21.51 -16.40 0.62
N SER A 2 21.13 -15.77 1.72
CA SER A 2 19.73 -15.76 2.15
C SER A 2 19.02 -14.72 1.30
N GLU A 3 18.26 -15.19 0.32
CA GLU A 3 17.23 -14.40 -0.35
C GLU A 3 16.28 -13.93 0.76
N ALA A 4 16.40 -12.67 1.16
CA ALA A 4 15.29 -12.00 1.79
C ALA A 4 14.27 -11.85 0.67
N ASP A 5 13.34 -12.79 0.58
CA ASP A 5 12.11 -12.64 -0.19
C ASP A 5 11.33 -11.53 0.53
N GLY A 6 11.75 -10.29 0.27
CA GLY A 6 11.28 -9.08 0.92
C GLY A 6 9.93 -8.72 0.36
N GLU A 7 8.91 -9.42 0.85
CA GLU A 7 7.54 -9.18 0.42
C GLU A 7 7.11 -7.75 0.79
N VAL A 8 6.69 -6.97 -0.22
CA VAL A 8 6.29 -5.58 0.00
C VAL A 8 4.82 -5.54 0.43
N GLY A 9 4.60 -5.11 1.66
CA GLY A 9 3.28 -4.93 2.25
C GLY A 9 2.81 -3.48 2.25
N VAL A 10 1.57 -3.25 1.85
CA VAL A 10 0.87 -1.96 1.91
C VAL A 10 -0.04 -1.93 3.13
N LEU A 11 0.24 -1.04 4.08
CA LEU A 11 -0.61 -0.83 5.24
C LEU A 11 -1.53 0.37 5.01
N PHE A 12 -2.83 0.17 5.20
CA PHE A 12 -3.80 1.26 5.26
C PHE A 12 -4.46 1.29 6.62
N ALA A 13 -4.67 2.49 7.15
CA ALA A 13 -5.43 2.68 8.37
C ALA A 13 -6.40 3.85 8.18
N GLY A 14 -7.66 3.47 7.93
CA GLY A 14 -8.79 4.38 7.85
C GLY A 14 -9.69 4.27 9.07
N CYS A 15 -10.66 5.16 9.18
CA CYS A 15 -11.61 5.16 10.29
C CYS A 15 -12.72 4.12 10.13
N ALA A 16 -13.46 3.86 11.23
CA ALA A 16 -14.59 2.96 11.21
C ALA A 16 -15.59 3.40 10.11
N GLY A 17 -15.88 2.49 9.18
CA GLY A 17 -16.75 2.75 8.02
C GLY A 17 -16.02 3.22 6.77
N ASP A 18 -14.72 3.49 6.83
CA ASP A 18 -13.90 3.63 5.63
C ASP A 18 -13.70 2.25 4.98
N VAL A 19 -13.62 2.27 3.65
CA VAL A 19 -13.59 1.09 2.80
C VAL A 19 -12.53 1.34 1.74
N VAL A 20 -11.56 0.43 1.65
CA VAL A 20 -10.63 0.40 0.53
C VAL A 20 -11.39 -0.10 -0.69
N GLU A 21 -11.44 0.72 -1.73
CA GLU A 21 -12.12 0.40 -3.00
C GLU A 21 -11.14 -0.19 -3.99
N ALA A 22 -9.90 0.31 -4.04
CA ALA A 22 -8.87 -0.22 -4.92
C ALA A 22 -7.46 0.02 -4.37
N ILE A 23 -6.53 -0.86 -4.73
CA ILE A 23 -5.08 -0.67 -4.55
C ILE A 23 -4.42 -0.91 -5.89
N SER A 24 -3.67 0.08 -6.39
CA SER A 24 -2.93 -0.01 -7.65
C SER A 24 -1.45 0.24 -7.40
N LEU A 25 -0.60 -0.62 -7.96
CA LEU A 25 0.84 -0.45 -8.02
C LEU A 25 1.27 0.01 -9.41
N LYS A 26 2.16 0.99 -9.47
CA LYS A 26 2.73 1.52 -10.72
C LYS A 26 4.25 1.61 -10.60
N LEU A 27 4.94 1.50 -11.74
CA LEU A 27 6.32 1.94 -11.82
C LEU A 27 6.39 3.46 -11.81
N SER A 28 7.49 3.99 -11.32
CA SER A 28 7.88 5.37 -11.49
C SER A 28 9.31 5.45 -12.00
N ASP A 29 9.77 6.64 -12.38
CA ASP A 29 11.19 6.88 -12.58
C ASP A 29 11.92 7.16 -11.27
N GLU A 30 13.26 7.22 -11.31
CA GLU A 30 14.14 7.38 -10.15
C GLU A 30 13.85 8.63 -9.29
N ASN A 31 13.18 9.64 -9.87
CA ASN A 31 12.82 10.86 -9.17
C ASN A 31 11.32 10.90 -8.77
N HIS A 32 10.58 9.82 -9.07
CA HIS A 32 9.13 9.72 -8.93
C HIS A 32 8.34 10.84 -9.62
N GLU A 33 8.89 11.46 -10.66
CA GLU A 33 8.28 12.56 -11.41
C GLU A 33 7.38 12.04 -12.53
N ARG A 34 7.66 10.83 -13.03
CA ARG A 34 6.88 10.17 -14.06
C ARG A 34 6.34 8.85 -13.56
N ILE A 35 5.02 8.74 -13.55
CA ILE A 35 4.32 7.51 -13.19
C ILE A 35 4.01 6.71 -14.46
N GLY A 36 4.49 5.47 -14.49
CA GLY A 36 4.29 4.50 -15.55
C GLY A 36 2.92 3.81 -15.49
N PRO A 37 2.74 2.74 -16.29
CA PRO A 37 1.51 1.95 -16.29
C PRO A 37 1.29 1.23 -14.95
N VAL A 38 0.04 0.81 -14.73
CA VAL A 38 -0.32 -0.10 -13.64
C VAL A 38 0.35 -1.45 -13.86
N LEU A 39 1.08 -1.91 -12.86
CA LEU A 39 1.70 -3.23 -12.81
C LEU A 39 0.82 -4.26 -12.13
N TRP A 40 0.06 -3.84 -11.13
CA TRP A 40 -0.79 -4.70 -10.34
C TRP A 40 -1.93 -3.88 -9.76
N GLU A 41 -3.12 -4.45 -9.73
CA GLU A 41 -4.29 -3.77 -9.18
C GLU A 41 -5.30 -4.78 -8.64
N ILE A 42 -5.81 -4.46 -7.45
CA ILE A 42 -6.94 -5.13 -6.84
C ILE A 42 -8.07 -4.14 -6.57
N GLU A 43 -9.30 -4.58 -6.77
CA GLU A 43 -10.52 -3.82 -6.48
C GLU A 43 -11.41 -4.59 -5.50
N SER A 44 -12.09 -3.89 -4.61
CA SER A 44 -13.00 -4.51 -3.65
C SER A 44 -14.31 -4.94 -4.32
N ARG A 45 -14.73 -6.19 -4.11
CA ARG A 45 -16.00 -6.74 -4.61
C ARG A 45 -17.23 -6.30 -3.78
N GLY A 46 -17.04 -5.46 -2.76
CA GLY A 46 -18.11 -5.00 -1.87
C GLY A 46 -17.61 -4.01 -0.81
N PRO A 47 -18.37 -3.76 0.27
CA PRO A 47 -17.85 -3.00 1.40
C PRO A 47 -16.81 -3.85 2.15
N ALA A 48 -15.56 -3.84 1.69
CA ALA A 48 -14.43 -4.39 2.44
C ALA A 48 -14.07 -3.40 3.55
N PRO A 49 -14.13 -3.78 4.84
CA PRO A 49 -13.76 -2.85 5.89
C PRO A 49 -12.31 -2.39 5.68
N ALA A 50 -12.03 -1.10 5.92
CA ALA A 50 -10.67 -0.64 6.09
C ALA A 50 -10.04 -1.43 7.24
N ARG A 51 -9.25 -2.46 6.92
CA ARG A 51 -8.53 -3.26 7.89
C ARG A 51 -7.13 -2.70 8.04
N ILE A 52 -6.63 -2.69 9.28
CA ILE A 52 -5.21 -2.49 9.59
C ILE A 52 -4.47 -3.84 9.41
N GLU A 53 -4.82 -4.57 8.35
CA GLU A 53 -4.08 -5.74 7.92
C GLU A 53 -3.27 -5.33 6.69
N PRO A 54 -1.99 -5.73 6.60
CA PRO A 54 -1.19 -5.43 5.42
C PRO A 54 -1.79 -6.11 4.18
N PHE A 55 -1.83 -5.37 3.08
CA PHE A 55 -2.07 -5.88 1.75
C PHE A 55 -0.73 -6.25 1.14
N THR A 56 -0.52 -7.52 0.84
CA THR A 56 0.69 -7.95 0.14
C THR A 56 0.56 -7.65 -1.35
N ILE A 57 1.59 -7.01 -1.92
CA ILE A 57 1.66 -6.77 -3.37
C ILE A 57 1.76 -8.11 -4.12
N GLY A 58 0.89 -8.28 -5.11
CA GLY A 58 0.83 -9.51 -5.91
C GLY A 58 -0.05 -10.61 -5.32
N GLU A 59 -0.65 -10.39 -4.14
CA GLU A 59 -1.64 -11.30 -3.55
C GLU A 59 -3.04 -10.70 -3.57
N THR A 60 -4.05 -11.51 -3.90
CA THR A 60 -5.45 -11.08 -3.83
C THR A 60 -6.08 -11.48 -2.50
N PRO A 61 -6.35 -10.54 -1.57
CA PRO A 61 -7.00 -10.87 -0.32
C PRO A 61 -8.50 -11.16 -0.49
N ASP A 62 -9.10 -11.83 0.50
CA ASP A 62 -10.52 -12.10 0.54
C ASP A 62 -11.35 -10.80 0.44
N GLY A 63 -12.37 -10.82 -0.43
CA GLY A 63 -13.23 -9.66 -0.69
C GLY A 63 -12.69 -8.73 -1.78
N PHE A 64 -11.50 -8.99 -2.32
CA PHE A 64 -10.94 -8.28 -3.46
C PHE A 64 -10.93 -9.16 -4.72
N GLU A 65 -10.85 -8.50 -5.86
CA GLU A 65 -10.60 -9.09 -7.17
C GLU A 65 -9.35 -8.45 -7.76
N GLU A 66 -8.42 -9.27 -8.23
CA GLU A 66 -7.32 -8.78 -9.04
C GLU A 66 -7.80 -8.44 -10.45
N THR A 67 -7.69 -7.17 -10.80
CA THR A 67 -8.07 -6.63 -12.12
C THR A 67 -6.87 -6.53 -13.04
N VAL A 68 -5.67 -6.35 -12.46
CA VAL A 68 -4.39 -6.40 -13.16
C VAL A 68 -3.44 -7.28 -12.36
N GLY A 69 -3.04 -8.40 -12.96
CA GLY A 69 -2.11 -9.34 -12.34
C GLY A 69 -0.66 -8.89 -12.43
N LEU A 70 0.11 -9.19 -11.38
CA LEU A 70 1.51 -8.82 -11.31
C LEU A 70 2.34 -9.72 -12.26
N GLU A 71 2.76 -9.18 -13.40
CA GLU A 71 3.46 -9.94 -14.44
C GLU A 71 4.93 -10.25 -14.10
N ARG A 72 5.51 -9.51 -13.15
CA ARG A 72 6.90 -9.71 -12.72
C ARG A 72 7.04 -9.49 -11.21
N PRO A 73 7.99 -10.19 -10.55
CA PRO A 73 8.32 -9.88 -9.17
C PRO A 73 8.83 -8.45 -9.06
N ILE A 74 8.47 -7.83 -7.94
CA ILE A 74 9.02 -6.56 -7.48
C ILE A 74 10.34 -6.86 -6.78
N GLY A 75 11.38 -6.08 -7.05
CA GLY A 75 12.68 -6.29 -6.44
C GLY A 75 13.51 -5.03 -6.32
N ASP A 76 14.72 -5.20 -5.79
CA ASP A 76 15.71 -4.14 -5.64
C ASP A 76 15.94 -3.38 -6.97
N GLY A 77 16.05 -2.06 -6.90
CA GLY A 77 16.15 -1.14 -8.03
C GLY A 77 14.82 -0.66 -8.59
N ASP A 78 13.68 -1.17 -8.09
CA ASP A 78 12.36 -0.72 -8.52
C ASP A 78 11.91 0.55 -7.79
N HIS A 79 11.58 1.58 -8.57
CA HIS A 79 10.96 2.81 -8.09
C HIS A 79 9.45 2.69 -8.25
N LEU A 80 8.71 2.69 -7.15
CA LEU A 80 7.29 2.34 -7.15
C LEU A 80 6.40 3.50 -6.72
N PHE A 81 5.16 3.45 -7.18
CA PHE A 81 4.09 4.31 -6.74
C PHE A 81 2.85 3.48 -6.44
N VAL A 82 2.47 3.42 -5.18
CA VAL A 82 1.25 2.75 -4.70
C VAL A 82 0.15 3.79 -4.56
N VAL A 83 -1.02 3.44 -5.08
CA VAL A 83 -2.24 4.24 -4.99
C VAL A 83 -3.28 3.44 -4.24
N VAL A 84 -3.76 3.97 -3.12
CA VAL A 84 -4.88 3.41 -2.36
C VAL A 84 -6.08 4.32 -2.57
N THR A 85 -7.15 3.78 -3.14
CA THR A 85 -8.43 4.48 -3.30
C THR A 85 -9.40 3.98 -2.26
N THR A 86 -10.02 4.92 -1.58
CA THR A 86 -10.93 4.67 -0.47
C THR A 86 -12.20 5.48 -0.64
N ARG A 87 -13.28 4.99 -0.05
CA ARG A 87 -14.57 5.64 -0.13
C ARG A 87 -14.63 6.93 0.70
N ALA A 88 -14.00 6.98 1.87
CA ALA A 88 -14.15 8.11 2.79
C ALA A 88 -13.11 9.21 2.56
N VAL A 89 -11.84 8.84 2.33
CA VAL A 89 -10.73 9.81 2.20
C VAL A 89 -10.29 10.03 0.75
N GLY A 90 -10.83 9.27 -0.20
CA GLY A 90 -10.49 9.37 -1.62
C GLY A 90 -9.19 8.63 -1.94
N THR A 91 -8.40 9.18 -2.86
CA THR A 91 -7.19 8.53 -3.38
C THR A 91 -5.93 9.07 -2.70
N ILE A 92 -5.11 8.16 -2.17
CA ILE A 92 -3.84 8.43 -1.51
C ILE A 92 -2.73 7.75 -2.31
N GLY A 93 -1.67 8.50 -2.64
CA GLY A 93 -0.50 7.99 -3.35
C GLY A 93 0.75 8.02 -2.48
N VAL A 94 1.56 6.97 -2.56
CA VAL A 94 2.86 6.86 -1.88
C VAL A 94 3.91 6.42 -2.90
N SER A 95 4.98 7.21 -3.06
CA SER A 95 6.16 6.81 -3.84
C SER A 95 7.23 6.29 -2.90
N PHE A 96 7.98 5.27 -3.33
CA PHE A 96 9.13 4.74 -2.59
C PHE A 96 10.04 3.91 -3.50
N ASP A 97 11.28 3.78 -3.08
CA ASP A 97 12.26 2.87 -3.65
C ASP A 97 12.26 1.56 -2.87
N VAL A 98 12.25 0.42 -3.56
CA VAL A 98 12.25 -0.90 -2.89
C VAL A 98 13.49 -1.07 -2.02
N ASP A 99 14.66 -0.58 -2.46
CA ASP A 99 15.92 -0.63 -1.71
C ASP A 99 15.89 0.16 -0.40
N GLU A 100 14.98 1.13 -0.26
CA GLU A 100 14.85 1.94 0.94
C GLU A 100 13.89 1.33 1.97
N LEU A 101 13.14 0.29 1.60
CA LEU A 101 12.22 -0.38 2.51
C LEU A 101 12.98 -1.18 3.58
N ARG A 102 12.58 -0.99 4.83
CA ARG A 102 13.06 -1.78 5.96
C ARG A 102 11.93 -2.59 6.56
N SER A 103 12.21 -3.85 6.88
CA SER A 103 11.19 -4.78 7.37
C SER A 103 10.57 -4.39 8.72
N ASP A 104 11.22 -3.51 9.49
CA ASP A 104 10.76 -3.01 10.79
C ASP A 104 10.14 -1.59 10.75
N GLU A 105 10.09 -0.96 9.57
CA GLU A 105 9.58 0.40 9.37
C GLU A 105 8.39 0.44 8.41
N VAL A 106 7.50 1.41 8.61
CA VAL A 106 6.39 1.75 7.73
C VAL A 106 6.72 3.04 7.03
N HIS A 107 6.83 2.99 5.70
CA HIS A 107 6.97 4.18 4.88
C HIS A 107 5.62 4.90 4.76
N VAL A 108 5.58 6.20 5.04
CA VAL A 108 4.35 7.00 5.07
C VAL A 108 4.50 8.18 4.12
N ALA A 109 3.54 8.37 3.22
CA ALA A 109 3.57 9.49 2.28
C ALA A 109 3.74 10.84 2.98
N GLY A 110 4.79 11.57 2.59
CA GLY A 110 5.06 12.92 3.09
C GLY A 110 5.47 13.00 4.57
N ALA A 111 5.84 11.88 5.19
CA ALA A 111 6.29 11.84 6.57
C ALA A 111 7.49 10.91 6.76
N GLU A 112 8.21 11.09 7.86
CA GLU A 112 9.32 10.20 8.21
C GLU A 112 8.81 8.76 8.44
N PRO A 113 9.58 7.74 8.01
CA PRO A 113 9.32 6.35 8.35
C PRO A 113 9.18 6.17 9.86
N ARG A 114 8.32 5.25 10.26
CA ARG A 114 8.03 4.99 11.68
C ARG A 114 7.78 3.52 11.92
N SER A 115 7.85 3.10 13.17
CA SER A 115 7.50 1.71 13.49
C SER A 115 6.03 1.43 13.21
N ARG A 116 5.71 0.15 12.94
CA ARG A 116 4.32 -0.30 12.78
C ARG A 116 3.44 0.09 13.98
N ALA A 117 3.95 -0.08 15.19
CA ALA A 117 3.22 0.27 16.41
C ALA A 117 2.90 1.77 16.50
N GLU A 118 3.81 2.64 16.05
CA GLU A 118 3.57 4.09 16.00
C GLU A 118 2.55 4.45 14.93
N PHE A 119 2.62 3.82 13.75
CA PHE A 119 1.62 4.00 12.70
C PHE A 119 0.21 3.63 13.21
N GLU A 120 0.07 2.46 13.83
CA GLU A 120 -1.19 1.99 14.42
C GLU A 120 -1.69 2.93 15.53
N ALA A 121 -0.82 3.41 16.40
CA ALA A 121 -1.17 4.35 17.47
C ALA A 121 -1.64 5.71 16.92
N VAL A 122 -1.01 6.21 15.84
CA VAL A 122 -1.43 7.45 15.17
C VAL A 122 -2.79 7.26 14.48
N ALA A 123 -2.96 6.15 13.77
CA ALA A 123 -4.22 5.82 13.10
C ALA A 123 -5.38 5.70 14.09
N ALA A 124 -5.18 5.01 15.21
CA ALA A 124 -6.19 4.86 16.26
C ALA A 124 -6.61 6.21 16.88
N ARG A 125 -5.72 7.19 16.91
CA ARG A 125 -6.01 8.55 17.42
C ARG A 125 -6.70 9.45 16.41
N GLY A 126 -6.52 9.19 15.12
CA GLY A 126 -7.05 10.02 14.04
C GLY A 126 -8.55 9.85 13.80
N CYS A 127 -9.16 8.79 14.34
CA CYS A 127 -10.54 8.45 14.08
C CYS A 127 -11.46 8.88 15.22
N PRO A 128 -12.42 9.79 14.97
CA PRO A 128 -13.44 10.08 15.96
C PRO A 128 -14.32 8.84 16.14
N GLU A 129 -14.55 8.45 17.40
CA GLU A 129 -15.59 7.48 17.74
C GLU A 129 -16.94 8.09 17.31
N GLY A 130 -17.54 7.57 16.23
CA GLY A 130 -18.77 8.11 15.64
C GLY A 130 -19.73 7.02 15.20
#